data_AF-A0A5E4QCB8-F1
#
_entry.id   AF-A0A5E4QCB8-F1
#
_cell.length_a   1.000
_cell.length_b   1.000
_cell.length_c   1.000
_cell.angle_alpha   90.00
_cell.angle_beta   90.00
_cell.angle_gamma   90.00
#
_symmetry.space_group_name_H-M   'P 1'
#
loop_
_entity.id
_entity.type
_entity.pdbx_description
1 polymer ?
#
loop_
_entity_poly.entity_id
_entity_poly.type
_entity_poly.pdbx_seq_one_letter_code
_entity_poly.pdbx_strand_id
1 'polypeptide(L)' 'MIILNDGMDAILCAGGHGQEHGPVFLMEPPPRLVFSNKNGARVSCAAHGFPPPHIAWQTPDGSQLEDASGLR' A
#
# COMPACT_ATOMS: atom_id res chain seq x y z
N MET A 1 4.83 10.84 4.10
CA MET A 1 3.93 11.97 4.40
C MET A 1 2.62 11.64 3.73
N ILE A 2 1.59 11.27 4.49
CA ILE A 2 0.31 10.88 3.93
C ILE A 2 -0.56 12.14 3.94
N ILE A 3 -0.89 12.65 2.76
CA ILE A 3 -1.87 13.72 2.59
C ILE A 3 -3.23 13.04 2.51
N LEU A 4 -4.07 13.24 3.53
CA LEU A 4 -5.50 12.92 3.44
C LEU A 4 -6.17 14.11 2.75
N ASN A 5 -6.68 13.90 1.54
CA ASN A 5 -7.48 14.89 0.84
C ASN A 5 -8.90 14.84 1.42
N ASP A 6 -9.28 15.88 2.16
CA ASP A 6 -10.61 16.03 2.75
C ASP A 6 -11.65 16.32 1.64
N GLY A 7 -12.65 15.46 1.54
CA GLY A 7 -13.70 15.54 0.51
C GLY A 7 -14.79 14.51 0.77
N MET A 8 -15.51 14.68 1.88
CA MET A 8 -16.60 13.80 2.30
C MET A 8 -17.96 14.35 1.87
N ASP A 9 -18.44 13.92 0.70
CA ASP A 9 -19.84 14.01 0.29
C ASP A 9 -20.56 12.69 0.63
N ALA A 10 -21.32 12.70 1.73
CA ALA A 10 -22.10 11.56 2.18
C ALA A 10 -23.48 11.53 1.50
N ILE A 11 -23.71 10.63 0.53
CA ILE A 11 -25.04 10.35 -0.05
C ILE A 11 -25.24 8.85 -0.36
N LEU A 12 -26.09 8.19 0.48
CA LEU A 12 -26.94 6.98 0.32
C LEU A 12 -26.27 5.61 0.00
N CYS A 13 -26.71 4.41 0.45
CA CYS A 13 -27.93 3.94 1.11
C CYS A 13 -27.76 2.49 1.62
N ALA A 14 -28.42 2.13 2.73
CA ALA A 14 -28.84 0.79 3.17
C ALA A 14 -27.84 -0.40 3.21
N GLY A 15 -27.65 -0.96 4.42
CA GLY A 15 -27.53 -2.41 4.59
C GLY A 15 -26.11 -2.98 4.71
N GLY A 16 -25.55 -2.90 5.91
CA GLY A 16 -24.43 -3.73 6.33
C GLY A 16 -23.68 -3.08 7.48
N HIS A 17 -23.77 -3.64 8.67
CA HIS A 17 -22.74 -3.43 9.70
C HIS A 17 -21.49 -4.24 9.26
N GLY A 18 -21.01 -3.99 8.04
CA GLY A 18 -19.75 -4.50 7.53
C GLY A 18 -18.66 -3.60 8.10
N GLN A 19 -17.55 -4.19 8.50
CA GLN A 19 -16.47 -3.49 9.19
C GLN A 19 -15.70 -2.60 8.21
N GLU A 20 -16.33 -1.59 7.63
CA GLU A 20 -15.71 -0.65 6.72
C GLU A 20 -14.66 0.15 7.50
N HIS A 21 -13.40 -0.15 7.21
CA HIS A 21 -12.27 0.51 7.85
C HIS A 21 -11.17 0.71 6.82
N GLY A 22 -10.46 1.84 6.97
CA GLY A 22 -9.34 2.17 6.10
C GLY A 22 -8.23 1.11 6.14
N PRO A 23 -7.28 1.19 5.19
CA PRO A 23 -6.14 0.31 5.17
C PRO A 23 -5.28 0.48 6.43
N VAL A 24 -4.96 -0.64 7.07
CA VAL A 24 -4.04 -0.74 8.20
C VAL A 24 -2.90 -1.64 7.77
N PHE A 25 -1.65 -1.20 7.99
CA PHE A 25 -0.49 -2.04 7.73
C PHE A 25 -0.46 -3.22 8.71
N LEU A 26 -0.42 -4.42 8.16
CA LEU A 26 -0.10 -5.64 8.90
C LEU A 26 1.41 -5.87 8.91
N MET A 27 2.09 -5.48 7.84
CA MET A 27 3.54 -5.57 7.69
C MET A 27 4.04 -4.34 6.94
N GLU A 28 4.76 -3.49 7.67
CA GLU A 28 5.38 -2.29 7.12
C GLU A 28 6.77 -2.63 6.54
N PRO A 29 7.10 -2.10 5.36
CA PRO A 29 8.45 -2.21 4.84
C PRO A 29 9.42 -1.37 5.68
N PRO A 30 10.70 -1.81 5.79
CA PRO A 30 11.70 -1.04 6.51
C PRO A 30 11.93 0.32 5.83
N PRO A 31 12.14 1.40 6.61
CA PRO A 31 12.33 2.75 6.07
C PRO A 31 13.64 2.89 5.28
N ARG A 32 14.58 1.96 5.46
CA ARG A 32 15.84 1.87 4.73
C ARG A 32 16.21 0.40 4.53
N LEU A 33 16.37 0.00 3.29
CA LEU A 33 16.89 -1.31 2.92
C LEU A 33 18.33 -1.16 2.41
N VAL A 34 19.26 -1.92 3.00
CA VAL A 34 20.64 -2.01 2.53
C VAL A 34 20.84 -3.41 1.97
N PHE A 35 21.25 -3.50 0.71
CA PHE A 35 21.44 -4.77 0.02
C PHE A 35 22.71 -4.78 -0.82
N SER A 36 23.29 -5.95 -1.00
CA SER A 36 24.44 -6.15 -1.88
C SER A 36 23.95 -6.47 -3.30
N ASN A 37 24.57 -5.87 -4.32
CA ASN A 37 24.25 -6.15 -5.73
C ASN A 37 24.28 -7.64 -6.11
N LYS A 38 25.03 -8.48 -5.36
CA LYS A 38 25.13 -9.92 -5.60
C LYS A 38 23.98 -10.73 -5.01
N ASN A 39 23.43 -10.30 -3.87
CA ASN A 39 22.43 -11.08 -3.14
C ASN A 39 21.02 -10.50 -3.30
N GLY A 40 20.92 -9.24 -3.70
CA GLY A 40 19.65 -8.52 -3.74
C GLY A 40 19.02 -8.36 -2.36
N ALA A 41 17.78 -7.92 -2.35
CA ALA A 41 16.93 -7.95 -1.16
C ALA A 41 15.47 -8.01 -1.55
N ARG A 42 14.66 -8.53 -0.63
CA ARG A 42 13.22 -8.59 -0.74
C ARG A 42 12.58 -7.65 0.26
N VAL A 43 11.64 -6.85 -0.23
CA VAL A 43 10.79 -6.00 0.61
C VAL A 43 9.39 -6.59 0.61
N SER A 44 8.84 -6.80 1.80
CA SER A 44 7.48 -7.29 1.98
C SER A 44 6.60 -6.18 2.55
N CYS A 45 5.37 -6.08 2.05
CA CYS A 45 4.35 -5.16 2.53
C CYS A 45 3.01 -5.89 2.57
N ALA A 46 2.25 -5.73 3.65
CA ALA A 46 0.91 -6.27 3.78
C ALA A 46 0.00 -5.26 4.48
N ALA A 47 -1.22 -5.12 4.00
CA ALA A 47 -2.24 -4.26 4.58
C ALA A 47 -3.60 -4.95 4.59
N HIS A 48 -4.45 -4.59 5.54
CA HIS A 48 -5.82 -5.06 5.66
C HIS A 48 -6.78 -3.86 5.70
N GLY A 49 -7.95 -4.01 5.11
CA GLY A 49 -8.93 -2.95 4.94
C GLY A 49 -10.23 -3.56 4.43
N PHE A 50 -11.33 -2.85 4.62
CA PHE A 50 -12.58 -3.21 3.99
C PHE A 50 -13.22 -1.97 3.36
N PRO A 51 -13.42 -1.94 2.02
CA PRO A 51 -13.04 -2.97 1.04
C PRO A 51 -11.53 -3.30 1.02
N PRO A 52 -11.12 -4.50 0.55
CA PRO A 52 -9.72 -4.90 0.53
C PRO A 52 -8.82 -3.88 -0.19
N PRO A 53 -7.68 -3.48 0.40
CA PRO A 53 -6.86 -2.43 -0.17
C PRO A 53 -6.02 -2.92 -1.35
N HIS A 54 -5.78 -2.03 -2.30
CA HIS A 54 -4.82 -2.24 -3.38
C HIS A 54 -3.42 -1.81 -2.93
N ILE A 55 -2.45 -2.73 -2.98
CA ILE A 55 -1.07 -2.48 -2.58
C ILE A 55 -0.21 -2.33 -3.84
N ALA A 56 0.45 -1.18 -3.98
CA ALA A 56 1.35 -0.89 -5.09
C ALA A 56 2.66 -0.27 -4.60
N TRP A 57 3.74 -0.55 -5.30
CA TRP A 57 5.03 0.10 -5.10
C TRP A 57 5.15 1.30 -6.04
N GLN A 58 5.75 2.38 -5.55
CA GLN A 58 6.03 3.57 -6.35
C GLN A 58 7.47 4.01 -6.14
N THR A 59 8.05 4.57 -7.20
CA THR A 59 9.34 5.24 -7.14
C THR A 59 9.22 6.60 -6.43
N PRO A 60 10.34 7.22 -6.01
CA PRO A 60 10.30 8.55 -5.39
C PRO A 60 9.69 9.65 -6.26
N ASP A 61 9.71 9.47 -7.58
CA ASP A 61 9.08 10.35 -8.58
C ASP A 61 7.56 10.11 -8.75
N GLY A 62 7.01 9.11 -8.06
CA GLY A 62 5.57 8.81 -8.05
C GLY A 62 5.11 7.91 -9.19
N SER A 63 6.03 7.42 -10.04
CA SER A 63 5.68 6.41 -11.04
C SER A 63 5.46 5.05 -10.39
N GLN A 64 4.52 4.27 -10.93
CA GLN A 64 4.26 2.93 -10.45
C GLN A 64 5.46 2.04 -10.78
N LEU A 65 5.98 1.35 -9.76
CA LEU A 65 6.99 0.34 -9.96
C LEU A 65 6.29 -0.88 -10.59
N GLU A 66 6.35 -0.96 -11.90
CA GLU A 66 5.99 -2.15 -12.67
C GLU A 66 6.88 -3.32 -12.21
N ASP A 67 6.42 -4.56 -12.40
CA ASP A 67 7.22 -5.76 -12.17
C ASP A 67 8.44 -5.71 -13.11
N ALA A 68 9.51 -5.08 -12.65
CA ALA A 68 10.77 -5.06 -13.35
C ALA A 68 11.21 -6.51 -13.40
N SER A 69 11.27 -7.06 -14.60
CA SER A 69 11.55 -8.45 -14.98
C SER A 69 12.95 -8.96 -14.55
N GLY A 70 13.32 -8.72 -13.29
CA GLY A 70 14.62 -8.96 -12.68
C GLY A 70 14.62 -8.79 -11.16
N LEU A 71 13.50 -8.52 -10.49
CA LEU A 71 13.41 -8.49 -9.03
C LEU A 71 12.82 -9.81 -8.50
N ARG A 72 13.67 -10.81 -8.33
CA ARG A 72 13.30 -12.11 -7.74
C ARG A 72 14.13 -12.40 -6.49
#